data_AF-A0A379FTK0-F1
#
_entry.id   AF-A0A379FTK0-F1
#
_cell.length_a   1.000
_cell.length_b   1.000
_cell.length_c   1.000
_cell.angle_alpha   90.00
_cell.angle_beta   90.00
_cell.angle_gamma   90.00
#
_symmetry.space_group_name_H-M   'P 1'
#
loop_
_entity.id
_entity.type
_entity.pdbx_description
1 polymer ?
#
loop_
_entity_poly.entity_id
_entity_poly.type
_entity_poly.pdbx_seq_one_letter_code
_entity_poly.pdbx_strand_id
1 'polypeptide(L)'
;MNKTSNNVAELMEGRLPTKGNSQQYANIWMQSWENTMSRLLAVREAARKNKKQQFTNLFHHVSEALLLQSFNQFKRHSAPGCDGVIWEYYAENAQSHISELHGRLQRGQYRPMPTRRVLIPKEDGTERTLSILCLEDKIVQQATFTVLN
;
A
#
# COMPACT_ATOMS: atom_id res chain seq x y z
N MET A 1 -10.44 17.32 26.70
CA MET A 1 -10.28 15.90 27.06
C MET A 1 -10.05 15.12 25.78
N ASN A 2 -8.81 14.64 25.60
CA ASN A 2 -8.32 13.98 24.39
C ASN A 2 -8.65 12.48 24.42
N LYS A 3 -9.21 11.92 23.34
CA LYS A 3 -9.13 10.48 23.04
C LYS A 3 -9.29 10.23 21.52
N THR A 4 -8.20 10.34 20.75
CA THR A 4 -8.13 9.74 19.40
C THR A 4 -6.72 9.29 19.06
N SER A 5 -6.17 8.41 19.89
CA SER A 5 -4.97 7.63 19.55
C SER A 5 -5.18 6.28 20.20
N ASN A 6 -5.63 5.28 19.44
CA ASN A 6 -5.56 3.83 19.73
C ASN A 6 -6.56 3.05 18.85
N ASN A 7 -6.39 3.07 17.53
CA ASN A 7 -7.14 2.14 16.66
C ASN A 7 -6.26 1.42 15.64
N VAL A 8 -5.01 1.87 15.45
CA VAL A 8 -4.08 1.23 14.50
C VAL A 8 -3.44 -0.03 15.11
N ALA A 9 -3.22 -0.07 16.43
CA ALA A 9 -2.62 -1.22 17.11
C ALA A 9 -3.55 -2.45 17.15
N GLU A 10 -4.85 -2.25 17.37
CA GLU A 10 -5.84 -3.33 17.49
C GLU A 10 -6.08 -4.06 16.14
N LEU A 11 -5.84 -3.40 15.00
CA LEU A 11 -5.96 -4.04 13.68
C LEU A 11 -4.80 -5.01 13.39
N MET A 12 -3.74 -4.99 14.20
CA MET A 12 -2.50 -5.74 13.98
C MET A 12 -2.38 -7.01 14.83
N GLU A 13 -3.27 -7.22 15.80
CA GLU A 13 -3.20 -8.35 16.75
C GLU A 13 -3.62 -9.71 16.15
N GLY A 14 -4.04 -9.75 14.89
CA GLY A 14 -4.49 -10.98 14.21
C GLY A 14 -3.40 -11.87 13.60
N ARG A 15 -2.17 -11.92 14.13
CA ARG A 15 -1.10 -12.79 13.58
C ARG A 15 -0.27 -13.46 14.68
N LEU A 16 -0.34 -14.79 14.76
CA LEU A 16 0.71 -15.61 15.37
C LEU A 16 1.84 -15.81 14.34
N PRO A 17 3.09 -15.38 14.62
CA PRO A 17 4.25 -15.75 13.82
C PRO A 17 4.84 -17.07 14.33
N THR A 18 5.15 -17.98 13.43
CA THR A 18 5.96 -19.16 13.72
C THR A 18 7.41 -18.74 14.03
N LYS A 19 7.84 -19.14 15.24
CA LYS A 19 9.11 -19.11 15.97
C LYS A 19 10.40 -18.70 15.22
N GLY A 20 11.11 -17.68 15.76
CA GLY A 20 12.58 -17.55 15.71
C GLY A 20 13.11 -16.23 15.17
N ASN A 21 13.06 -16.05 13.84
CA ASN A 21 13.60 -14.87 13.14
C ASN A 21 12.58 -13.74 12.95
N SER A 22 11.30 -14.05 13.15
CA SER A 22 10.16 -13.18 12.86
C SER A 22 10.09 -11.93 13.73
N GLN A 23 10.57 -12.00 14.99
CA GLN A 23 10.57 -10.84 15.90
C GLN A 23 11.57 -9.74 15.50
N GLN A 24 12.77 -10.10 15.04
CA GLN A 24 13.78 -9.11 14.65
C GLN A 24 13.32 -8.31 13.43
N TYR A 25 12.76 -9.00 12.44
CA TYR A 25 12.17 -8.37 11.27
C TYR A 25 10.93 -7.54 11.60
N ALA A 26 10.06 -8.01 12.50
CA ALA A 26 8.91 -7.22 12.96
C ALA A 26 9.35 -5.90 13.60
N ASN A 27 10.43 -5.91 14.39
CA ASN A 27 10.97 -4.72 15.02
C ASN A 27 11.60 -3.75 14.01
N ILE A 28 12.42 -4.26 13.06
CA ILE A 28 13.01 -3.46 11.98
C ILE A 28 11.91 -2.85 11.11
N TRP A 29 10.87 -3.63 10.80
CA TRP A 29 9.71 -3.18 10.04
C TRP A 29 8.94 -2.08 10.77
N MET A 30 8.66 -2.25 12.07
CA MET A 30 7.94 -1.27 12.88
C MET A 30 8.73 0.03 13.02
N GLN A 31 10.05 -0.04 13.20
CA GLN A 31 10.92 1.14 13.21
C GLN A 31 10.96 1.85 11.84
N SER A 32 11.06 1.08 10.76
CA SER A 32 11.01 1.61 9.39
C SER A 32 9.68 2.33 9.10
N TRP A 33 8.58 1.75 9.61
CA TRP A 33 7.25 2.33 9.53
C TRP A 33 7.13 3.64 10.30
N GLU A 34 7.52 3.66 11.58
CA GLU A 34 7.49 4.87 12.42
C GLU A 34 8.30 6.01 11.80
N ASN A 35 9.47 5.68 11.25
CA ASN A 35 10.32 6.64 10.53
C ASN A 35 9.63 7.16 9.26
N THR A 36 9.03 6.28 8.46
CA THR A 36 8.32 6.67 7.23
C THR A 36 7.14 7.58 7.55
N MET A 37 6.34 7.25 8.58
CA MET A 37 5.20 8.06 9.00
C MET A 37 5.62 9.41 9.56
N SER A 38 6.65 9.45 10.41
CA SER A 38 7.19 10.71 10.95
C SER A 38 7.63 11.65 9.83
N ARG A 39 8.29 11.12 8.80
CA ARG A 39 8.69 11.90 7.62
C ARG A 39 7.50 12.43 6.82
N LEU A 40 6.48 11.60 6.58
CA LEU A 40 5.28 12.03 5.87
C LEU A 40 4.47 13.07 6.66
N LEU A 41 4.42 12.96 7.98
CA LEU A 41 3.81 13.98 8.84
C LEU A 41 4.55 15.32 8.71
N ALA A 42 5.88 15.32 8.70
CA ALA A 42 6.67 16.54 8.49
C ALA A 42 6.41 17.17 7.11
N VAL A 43 6.31 16.36 6.06
CA VAL A 43 5.93 16.83 4.71
C VAL A 43 4.55 17.49 4.74
N ARG A 44 3.56 16.86 5.37
CA ARG A 44 2.20 17.41 5.49
C ARG A 44 2.16 18.72 6.28
N GLU A 45 2.88 18.80 7.39
CA GLU A 45 2.98 20.03 8.17
C GLU A 45 3.61 21.17 7.37
N ALA A 46 4.71 20.88 6.66
CA ALA A 46 5.36 21.85 5.79
C ALA A 46 4.41 22.34 4.69
N ALA A 47 3.70 21.41 4.03
CA ALA A 47 2.73 21.73 2.99
C ALA A 47 1.56 22.59 3.50
N ARG A 48 1.09 22.34 4.73
CA ARG A 48 0.04 23.15 5.40
C ARG A 48 0.52 24.55 5.74
N LYS A 49 1.75 24.68 6.25
CA LYS A 49 2.36 25.97 6.62
C LYS A 49 2.65 26.85 5.40
N ASN A 50 3.14 26.26 4.31
CA ASN A 50 3.49 26.99 3.11
C ASN A 50 2.91 26.32 1.84
N LYS A 51 1.77 26.85 1.38
CA LYS A 51 1.09 26.35 0.17
C LYS A 51 1.89 26.52 -1.13
N LYS A 52 2.94 27.35 -1.14
CA LYS A 52 3.83 27.56 -2.30
C LYS A 52 5.09 26.69 -2.25
N GLN A 53 5.30 25.93 -1.17
CA GLN A 53 6.45 25.06 -1.05
C GLN A 53 6.41 23.95 -2.10
N GLN A 54 7.53 23.76 -2.78
CA GLN A 54 7.69 22.69 -3.76
C GLN A 54 8.44 21.52 -3.11
N PHE A 55 7.94 20.31 -3.31
CA PHE A 55 8.58 19.07 -2.88
C PHE A 55 9.11 18.34 -4.12
N THR A 56 10.43 18.23 -4.23
CA THR A 56 11.08 17.74 -5.46
C THR A 56 11.35 16.23 -5.46
N ASN A 57 11.34 15.60 -4.29
CA ASN A 57 11.62 14.19 -4.15
C ASN A 57 10.65 13.59 -3.14
N LEU A 58 9.41 13.29 -3.55
CA LEU A 58 8.46 12.58 -2.69
C LEU A 58 8.52 11.05 -2.86
N PHE A 59 9.02 10.60 -4.01
CA PHE A 59 9.06 9.18 -4.37
C PHE A 59 9.88 8.33 -3.40
N HIS A 60 10.96 8.88 -2.82
CA HIS A 60 11.76 8.15 -1.83
C HIS A 60 11.01 7.79 -0.54
N HIS A 61 9.82 8.34 -0.30
CA HIS A 61 8.95 7.93 0.81
C HIS A 61 8.17 6.64 0.51
N VAL A 62 8.16 6.16 -0.74
CA VAL A 62 7.60 4.86 -1.11
C VAL A 62 8.59 3.76 -0.71
N SER A 63 8.55 3.38 0.57
CA SER A 63 9.39 2.33 1.17
C SER A 63 8.72 0.95 1.11
N GLU A 64 9.50 -0.12 1.28
CA GLU A 64 8.96 -1.48 1.43
C GLU A 64 7.92 -1.57 2.56
N ALA A 65 8.18 -0.88 3.69
CA ALA A 65 7.25 -0.84 4.81
C ALA A 65 5.91 -0.20 4.41
N LEU A 66 5.94 0.90 3.65
CA LEU A 66 4.72 1.55 3.16
C LEU A 66 3.97 0.71 2.13
N LEU A 67 4.68 0.03 1.22
CA LEU A 67 4.08 -0.86 0.24
C LEU A 67 3.42 -2.06 0.91
N LEU A 68 4.09 -2.70 1.88
CA LEU A 68 3.52 -3.81 2.64
C LEU A 68 2.31 -3.35 3.46
N GLN A 69 2.38 -2.16 4.07
CA GLN A 69 1.25 -1.59 4.79
C GLN A 69 0.07 -1.29 3.86
N SER A 70 0.34 -0.80 2.65
CA SER A 70 -0.67 -0.58 1.61
C SER A 70 -1.34 -1.88 1.18
N PHE A 71 -0.57 -2.97 1.02
CA PHE A 71 -1.11 -4.30 0.75
C PHE A 71 -2.05 -4.79 1.86
N ASN A 72 -1.67 -4.59 3.12
CA ASN A 72 -2.46 -5.03 4.27
C ASN A 72 -3.79 -4.27 4.45
N GLN A 73 -3.97 -3.12 3.78
CA GLN A 73 -5.25 -2.38 3.81
C GLN A 73 -6.33 -3.03 2.94
N PHE A 74 -5.97 -3.92 2.02
CA PHE A 74 -6.93 -4.57 1.14
C PHE A 74 -7.65 -5.73 1.83
N LYS A 75 -8.94 -5.89 1.51
CA LYS A 75 -9.72 -7.07 1.90
C LYS A 75 -9.16 -8.31 1.20
N ARG A 76 -9.17 -9.46 1.90
CA ARG A 76 -8.68 -10.75 1.36
C ARG A 76 -9.37 -11.11 0.03
N HIS A 77 -10.68 -10.92 -0.05
CA HIS A 77 -11.46 -11.16 -1.27
C HIS A 77 -11.38 -10.00 -2.31
N SER A 78 -10.26 -9.26 -2.39
CA SER A 78 -10.09 -8.20 -3.39
C SER A 78 -10.09 -8.81 -4.79
N ALA A 79 -10.92 -8.27 -5.70
CA ALA A 79 -11.07 -8.82 -7.04
C ALA A 79 -9.71 -8.81 -7.80
N PRO A 80 -9.25 -9.94 -8.37
CA PRO A 80 -7.95 -10.00 -9.04
C PRO A 80 -7.91 -9.16 -10.31
N GLY A 81 -6.73 -8.75 -10.74
CA GLY A 81 -6.52 -8.02 -12.00
C GLY A 81 -6.62 -8.92 -13.23
N CYS A 82 -6.00 -8.50 -14.34
CA CYS A 82 -5.92 -9.34 -15.54
C CYS A 82 -4.92 -10.49 -15.38
N ASP A 83 -3.98 -10.36 -14.44
CA ASP A 83 -2.97 -11.36 -14.06
C ASP A 83 -3.55 -12.53 -13.23
N GLY A 84 -4.78 -12.39 -12.72
CA GLY A 84 -5.44 -13.41 -11.90
C GLY A 84 -4.87 -13.54 -10.48
N VAL A 85 -3.88 -12.73 -10.09
CA VAL A 85 -3.25 -12.82 -8.77
C VAL A 85 -4.23 -12.37 -7.69
N ILE A 86 -4.57 -13.30 -6.80
CA ILE A 86 -5.43 -13.06 -5.65
C ILE A 86 -4.62 -12.71 -4.40
N TRP A 87 -5.28 -12.10 -3.43
CA TRP A 87 -4.64 -11.63 -2.21
C TRP A 87 -3.98 -12.77 -1.43
N GLU A 88 -4.65 -13.91 -1.30
CA GLU A 88 -4.19 -15.06 -0.51
C GLU A 88 -2.85 -15.59 -1.05
N TYR A 89 -2.78 -15.80 -2.37
CA TYR A 89 -1.55 -16.25 -3.03
C TYR A 89 -0.41 -15.24 -2.85
N TYR A 90 -0.71 -13.95 -3.03
CA TYR A 90 0.31 -12.92 -2.83
C TYR A 90 0.78 -12.85 -1.36
N ALA A 91 -0.13 -13.10 -0.41
CA ALA A 91 0.15 -13.05 1.03
C ALA A 91 1.15 -14.13 1.49
N GLU A 92 1.20 -15.29 0.82
CA GLU A 92 2.10 -16.40 1.15
C GLU A 92 3.58 -15.96 1.15
N ASN A 93 3.95 -15.10 0.18
CA ASN A 93 5.32 -14.59 0.03
C ASN A 93 5.35 -13.05 -0.04
N ALA A 94 4.43 -12.38 0.66
CA ALA A 94 4.24 -10.93 0.55
C ALA A 94 5.53 -10.13 0.73
N GLN A 95 6.39 -10.52 1.67
CA GLN A 95 7.65 -9.82 1.91
C GLN A 95 8.58 -9.83 0.68
N SER A 96 8.74 -10.99 0.04
CA SER A 96 9.58 -11.11 -1.15
C SER A 96 8.98 -10.35 -2.33
N HIS A 97 7.67 -10.48 -2.55
CA HIS A 97 6.99 -9.75 -3.62
C HIS A 97 7.11 -8.23 -3.43
N ILE A 98 6.96 -7.73 -2.19
CA ILE A 98 7.10 -6.31 -1.88
C ILE A 98 8.54 -5.82 -2.10
N SER A 99 9.54 -6.59 -1.69
CA SER A 99 10.94 -6.21 -1.92
C SER A 99 11.28 -6.18 -3.42
N GLU A 100 10.77 -7.14 -4.20
CA GLU A 100 10.93 -7.14 -5.66
C GLU A 100 10.22 -5.93 -6.29
N LEU A 101 8.95 -5.69 -5.93
CA LEU A 101 8.16 -4.55 -6.40
C LEU A 101 8.86 -3.23 -6.08
N HIS A 102 9.31 -3.05 -4.84
CA HIS A 102 10.07 -1.88 -4.42
C HIS A 102 11.36 -1.72 -5.24
N GLY A 103 12.11 -2.80 -5.45
CA GLY A 103 13.30 -2.79 -6.31
C GLY A 103 12.99 -2.36 -7.75
N ARG A 104 11.90 -2.85 -8.35
CA ARG A 104 11.44 -2.44 -9.69
C ARG A 104 11.05 -0.96 -9.72
N LEU A 105 10.39 -0.46 -8.68
CA LEU A 105 10.01 0.94 -8.54
C LEU A 105 11.25 1.85 -8.46
N GLN A 106 12.20 1.55 -7.58
CA GLN A 106 13.42 2.35 -7.39
C GLN A 106 14.31 2.41 -8.63
N ARG A 107 14.35 1.33 -9.43
CA ARG A 107 15.10 1.30 -10.69
C ARG A 107 14.33 1.88 -11.89
N GLY A 108 13.09 2.34 -11.71
CA GLY A 108 12.25 2.81 -12.81
C GLY A 108 11.82 1.72 -13.80
N GLN A 109 11.87 0.45 -13.37
CA GLN A 109 11.54 -0.72 -14.18
C GLN A 109 10.10 -1.20 -13.97
N TYR A 110 9.38 -0.65 -12.99
CA TYR A 110 7.97 -0.95 -12.79
C TYR A 110 7.13 -0.49 -13.99
N ARG A 111 6.32 -1.42 -14.51
CA ARG A 111 5.36 -1.19 -15.59
C ARG A 111 3.99 -1.66 -15.11
N PRO A 112 3.00 -0.76 -14.97
CA PRO A 112 1.66 -1.16 -14.55
C PRO A 112 1.03 -2.05 -15.61
N MET A 113 0.22 -3.01 -15.16
CA MET A 113 -0.45 -3.94 -16.07
C MET A 113 -1.77 -3.34 -16.59
N PRO A 114 -2.28 -3.82 -17.73
CA PRO A 114 -3.62 -3.45 -18.20
C PRO A 114 -4.68 -3.76 -17.14
N THR A 115 -5.73 -2.94 -17.08
CA THR A 115 -6.85 -3.22 -16.18
C THR A 115 -7.75 -4.32 -16.74
N ARG A 116 -8.29 -5.17 -15.87
CA ARG A 116 -9.35 -6.11 -16.23
C ARG A 116 -10.68 -5.37 -16.25
N ARG A 117 -11.41 -5.45 -17.36
CA ARG A 117 -12.74 -4.83 -17.50
C ARG A 117 -13.82 -5.80 -17.05
N VAL A 118 -14.77 -5.29 -16.27
CA VAL A 118 -16.00 -6.00 -15.88
C VAL A 118 -17.19 -5.13 -16.22
N LEU A 119 -18.20 -5.70 -16.87
CA LEU A 119 -19.42 -5.01 -17.25
C LEU A 119 -20.47 -5.27 -16.17
N ILE A 120 -21.04 -4.19 -15.63
CA ILE A 120 -22.13 -4.25 -14.67
C ILE A 120 -23.38 -3.70 -15.35
N PRO A 121 -24.46 -4.50 -15.48
CA PRO A 121 -25.70 -4.03 -16.08
C PRO A 121 -26.35 -2.95 -15.20
N LYS A 122 -26.99 -1.97 -15.84
CA LYS A 122 -27.89 -1.01 -15.20
C LYS A 122 -29.34 -1.41 -15.45
N GLU A 123 -30.25 -0.78 -14.70
CA GLU A 123 -31.70 -0.95 -14.87
C GLU A 123 -32.21 -0.45 -16.24
N ASP A 124 -31.53 0.53 -16.84
CA ASP A 124 -31.87 1.10 -18.15
C ASP A 124 -31.39 0.25 -19.36
N GLY A 125 -30.80 -0.91 -19.11
CA GLY A 125 -30.24 -1.80 -20.13
C GLY A 125 -28.84 -1.42 -20.64
N THR A 126 -28.27 -0.29 -20.19
CA THR A 126 -26.88 0.07 -20.49
C THR A 126 -25.92 -0.54 -19.47
N GLU A 127 -24.61 -0.55 -19.78
CA GLU A 127 -23.59 -1.14 -18.91
C GLU A 127 -22.68 -0.06 -18.28
N ARG A 128 -22.23 -0.31 -17.04
CA ARG A 128 -21.11 0.39 -16.42
C ARG A 128 -19.87 -0.48 -16.50
N THR A 129 -18.80 0.00 -17.14
CA THR A 129 -17.52 -0.70 -17.14
C THR A 129 -16.76 -0.38 -15.86
N LEU A 130 -16.46 -1.40 -15.05
CA LEU A 130 -15.47 -1.34 -13.98
C LEU A 130 -14.10 -1.74 -14.50
N SER A 131 -13.09 -0.95 -14.15
CA SER A 131 -11.68 -1.29 -14.39
C SER A 131 -11.04 -1.78 -13.10
N ILE A 132 -10.64 -3.05 -13.09
CA ILE A 132 -10.02 -3.70 -11.93
C ILE A 132 -8.52 -3.80 -12.19
N LEU A 133 -7.75 -3.16 -11.31
CA LEU A 133 -6.28 -3.17 -11.34
C LEU A 133 -5.72 -4.50 -10.84
N CYS A 134 -4.51 -4.81 -11.26
CA CYS A 134 -3.72 -5.89 -10.68
C CYS A 134 -3.32 -5.55 -9.25
N LEU A 135 -3.00 -6.57 -8.46
CA LEU A 135 -2.82 -6.41 -7.01
C LEU A 135 -1.65 -5.46 -6.71
N GLU A 136 -0.50 -5.64 -7.36
CA GLU A 136 0.63 -4.73 -7.21
C GLU A 136 0.31 -3.30 -7.61
N ASP A 137 -0.45 -3.10 -8.69
CA ASP A 137 -0.86 -1.76 -9.13
C ASP A 137 -1.73 -1.07 -8.07
N LYS A 138 -2.62 -1.81 -7.40
CA LYS A 138 -3.38 -1.29 -6.25
C LYS A 138 -2.46 -0.91 -5.11
N ILE A 139 -1.47 -1.74 -4.79
CA ILE A 139 -0.47 -1.47 -3.73
C ILE A 139 0.27 -0.18 -4.03
N VAL A 140 0.80 -0.02 -5.25
CA VAL A 140 1.54 1.18 -5.68
C VAL A 140 0.65 2.42 -5.64
N GLN A 141 -0.59 2.32 -6.11
CA GLN A 141 -1.54 3.43 -6.05
C GLN A 141 -1.85 3.84 -4.61
N GLN A 142 -2.08 2.88 -3.72
CA GLN A 142 -2.38 3.17 -2.32
C GLN A 142 -1.18 3.77 -1.58
N ALA A 143 0.03 3.29 -1.85
CA ALA A 143 1.25 3.87 -1.32
C ALA A 143 1.46 5.31 -1.83
N THR A 144 1.25 5.53 -3.14
CA THR A 144 1.34 6.87 -3.76
C THR A 144 0.31 7.81 -3.16
N PHE A 145 -0.94 7.36 -2.99
CA PHE A 145 -1.98 8.12 -2.31
C PHE A 145 -1.55 8.51 -0.89
N THR A 146 -0.97 7.58 -0.14
CA THR A 146 -0.50 7.84 1.23
C THR A 146 0.61 8.91 1.29
N VAL A 147 1.47 8.98 0.28
CA VAL A 147 2.54 9.99 0.18
C VAL A 147 1.98 11.36 -0.22
N LEU A 148 0.97 11.40 -1.10
CA LEU A 148 0.46 12.65 -1.70
C LEU A 148 -0.73 13.27 -0.96
N ASN A 149 -1.40 12.53 -0.08
CA ASN A 149 -2.56 12.98 0.69
C ASN A 149 -2.16 13.57 2.04
#